data_AF-A0A350UZ07-F1
#
_entry.id   AF-A0A350UZ07-F1
#
_cell.length_a   1.000
_cell.length_b   1.000
_cell.length_c   1.000
_cell.angle_alpha   90.00
_cell.angle_beta   90.00
_cell.angle_gamma   90.00
#
_symmetry.space_group_name_H-M   'P 1'
#
loop_
_entity.id
_entity.type
_entity.pdbx_description
1 polymer ?
#
loop_
_entity_poly.entity_id
_entity_poly.type
_entity_poly.pdbx_seq_one_letter_code
_entity_poly.pdbx_strand_id
1 'polypeptide(L)'
;MKEMDELKKPVDSSAEENQPKESGYWRSFKELYNDPAFDKTLKNEFSADALQKPDVANMSAVTRRRFLALMGASAAFAAAGCGNYQDKGTIVPYNQKPEEVTLGLPNYYASTCTGCTSACGILVKTREGRPIKVDGNPDHPV
;
A
#
# COMPACT_ATOMS: atom_id res chain seq x y z
N MET A 1 45.23 7.64 33.66
CA MET A 1 44.95 7.26 35.06
C MET A 1 43.79 8.15 35.49
N LYS A 2 42.51 7.80 35.52
CA LYS A 2 41.68 6.58 35.42
C LYS A 2 40.31 7.11 34.94
N GLU A 3 39.76 6.72 33.79
CA GLU A 3 38.75 5.66 33.59
C GLU A 3 38.05 5.18 34.88
N MET A 4 36.75 5.46 35.03
CA MET A 4 35.67 4.79 35.80
C MET A 4 34.50 5.81 35.84
N ASP A 5 33.24 5.52 35.64
CA ASP A 5 32.54 4.34 35.15
C ASP A 5 31.11 4.81 34.85
N GLU A 6 30.46 4.05 34.00
CA GLU A 6 29.03 4.07 33.74
C GLU A 6 28.17 4.26 35.00
N LEU A 7 27.20 5.18 34.94
CA LEU A 7 25.91 4.96 35.59
C LEU A 7 24.78 5.39 34.65
N LYS A 8 24.54 4.50 33.69
CA LYS A 8 23.32 4.38 32.91
C LYS A 8 22.13 4.26 33.86
N LYS A 9 21.28 5.30 33.92
CA LYS A 9 19.97 5.21 34.58
C LYS A 9 18.98 4.49 33.64
N PRO A 10 18.08 3.68 34.21
CA PRO A 10 17.42 2.60 33.49
C PRO A 10 16.43 3.13 32.45
N VAL A 11 16.44 2.48 31.30
CA VAL A 11 15.38 2.54 30.29
C VAL A 11 14.22 1.73 30.86
N ASP A 12 13.32 2.39 31.56
CA ASP A 12 12.03 1.79 31.88
C ASP A 12 11.17 1.84 30.62
N SER A 13 11.07 0.66 30.02
CA SER A 13 10.18 0.34 28.91
C SER A 13 8.73 0.47 29.38
N SER A 14 8.07 1.54 28.99
CA SER A 14 6.61 1.62 29.00
C SER A 14 6.13 2.39 27.77
N ALA A 15 5.61 1.61 26.81
CA ALA A 15 4.68 1.98 25.75
C ALA A 15 4.84 3.37 25.11
N GLU A 16 5.34 3.39 23.87
CA GLU A 16 5.22 4.53 22.96
C GLU A 16 3.73 4.85 22.73
N GLU A 17 3.22 5.80 23.51
CA GLU A 17 1.95 6.47 23.21
C GLU A 17 2.23 7.49 22.10
N ASN A 18 1.61 7.29 20.94
CA ASN A 18 1.68 8.19 19.79
C ASN A 18 1.10 9.57 20.15
N GLN A 19 1.93 10.45 20.72
CA GLN A 19 1.61 11.86 20.85
C GLN A 19 1.91 12.56 19.51
N PRO A 20 0.94 13.25 18.89
CA PRO A 20 1.20 13.98 17.66
C PRO A 20 2.24 15.06 17.94
N LYS A 21 3.36 15.02 17.21
CA LYS A 21 4.43 16.02 17.28
C LYS A 21 3.84 17.39 16.99
N GLU A 22 3.74 18.25 18.01
CA GLU A 22 3.16 19.59 17.87
C GLU A 22 4.01 20.42 16.90
N SER A 23 3.53 20.58 15.67
CA SER A 23 4.05 21.58 14.75
C SER A 23 3.86 22.95 15.40
N GLY A 24 4.92 23.76 15.51
CA GLY A 24 4.96 25.05 16.24
C GLY A 24 4.12 26.18 15.65
N TYR A 25 2.89 25.89 15.26
CA TYR A 25 1.90 26.86 14.79
C TYR A 25 0.91 27.15 15.92
N TRP A 26 0.79 28.42 16.28
CA TRP A 26 -0.14 28.92 17.28
C TRP A 26 -1.48 29.24 16.60
N ARG A 27 -2.61 28.83 17.21
CA ARG A 27 -3.96 29.01 16.65
C ARG A 27 -4.64 30.26 17.21
N SER A 28 -4.20 30.74 18.37
CA SER A 28 -4.69 31.98 18.98
C SER A 28 -3.60 32.75 19.72
N PHE A 29 -3.82 34.05 19.94
CA PHE A 29 -2.90 34.87 20.75
C PHE A 29 -2.75 34.35 22.18
N LYS A 30 -3.83 33.83 22.79
CA LYS A 30 -3.78 33.28 24.16
C LYS A 30 -2.90 32.03 24.26
N GLU A 31 -2.90 31.21 23.21
CA GLU A 31 -2.03 30.04 23.05
C GLU A 31 -0.57 30.44 22.86
N LEU A 32 -0.29 31.46 22.03
CA LEU A 32 1.08 31.96 21.82
C LEU A 32 1.72 32.47 23.12
N TYR A 33 0.94 33.15 23.95
CA TYR A 33 1.41 33.74 25.21
C TYR A 33 1.33 32.76 26.41
N ASN A 34 1.01 31.48 26.19
CA ASN A 34 0.87 30.46 27.25
C ASN A 34 0.00 30.92 28.43
N ASP A 35 -1.19 31.46 28.14
CA ASP A 35 -2.12 31.91 29.17
C ASP A 35 -2.69 30.71 29.95
N PRO A 36 -2.45 30.59 31.28
CA PRO A 36 -2.90 29.46 32.08
C PRO A 36 -4.43 29.36 32.21
N ALA A 37 -5.17 30.44 31.94
CA ALA A 37 -6.63 30.39 31.89
C ALA A 37 -7.12 29.69 30.61
N PHE A 38 -6.40 29.87 29.50
CA PHE A 38 -6.71 29.28 28.21
C PHE A 38 -6.48 27.77 28.18
N ASP A 39 -5.39 27.29 28.79
CA ASP A 39 -5.09 25.85 28.91
C ASP A 39 -6.18 25.09 29.67
N LYS A 40 -6.72 25.71 30.73
CA LYS A 40 -7.81 25.13 31.52
C LYS A 40 -9.11 25.07 30.72
N THR A 41 -9.38 26.06 29.87
CA THR A 41 -10.54 26.02 28.99
C THR A 41 -10.38 24.96 27.91
N LEU A 42 -9.23 24.91 27.23
CA LEU A 42 -8.90 23.91 26.21
C LEU A 42 -9.11 22.49 26.71
N LYS A 43 -8.54 22.18 27.89
CA LYS A 43 -8.66 20.84 28.51
C LYS A 43 -10.11 20.47 28.86
N ASN A 44 -10.99 21.46 29.01
CA ASN A 44 -12.39 21.28 29.38
C ASN A 44 -13.38 21.59 28.23
N GLU A 45 -12.91 21.79 26.99
CA GLU A 45 -13.77 22.13 25.84
C GLU A 45 -14.77 21.01 25.51
N PHE A 46 -14.36 19.76 25.74
CA PHE A 46 -15.22 18.60 25.60
C PHE A 46 -15.55 18.06 26.99
N SER A 47 -16.85 17.97 27.29
CA SER A 47 -17.28 17.27 28.51
C SER A 47 -16.83 15.82 28.47
N ALA A 48 -16.59 15.22 29.65
CA ALA A 48 -16.20 13.81 29.73
C ALA A 48 -17.19 12.87 29.02
N ASP A 49 -18.46 13.24 28.94
CA ASP A 49 -19.52 12.52 28.22
C ASP A 49 -19.46 12.72 26.68
N ALA A 50 -18.94 13.85 26.21
CA ALA A 50 -18.76 14.10 24.78
C ALA A 50 -17.65 13.22 24.18
N LEU A 51 -16.63 12.88 24.98
CA LEU A 51 -15.47 12.07 24.58
C LEU A 51 -15.69 10.56 24.74
N GLN A 52 -16.78 10.14 25.39
CA GLN A 52 -17.11 8.71 25.50
C GLN A 52 -17.40 8.13 24.12
N LYS A 53 -16.77 6.98 23.83
CA LYS A 53 -17.05 6.21 22.62
C LYS A 53 -18.55 5.90 22.56
N PRO A 54 -19.23 6.17 21.43
CA PRO A 54 -20.66 5.91 21.33
C PRO A 54 -20.92 4.40 21.47
N ASP A 55 -21.68 4.04 22.49
CA ASP A 55 -22.18 2.69 22.67
C ASP A 55 -23.37 2.44 21.72
N VAL A 56 -23.04 2.03 20.50
CA VAL A 56 -24.03 1.76 19.45
C VAL A 56 -25.00 0.62 19.77
N ALA A 57 -24.67 -0.24 20.75
CA ALA A 57 -25.51 -1.37 21.15
C ALA A 57 -26.64 -0.93 22.08
N ASN A 58 -26.35 -0.02 23.02
CA ASN A 58 -27.30 0.44 24.03
C ASN A 58 -28.05 1.73 23.66
N MET A 59 -27.76 2.35 22.51
CA MET A 59 -28.49 3.54 22.02
C MET A 59 -29.83 3.17 21.37
N SER A 60 -30.85 4.03 21.47
CA SER A 60 -32.11 3.85 20.72
C SER A 60 -31.90 3.91 19.20
N ALA A 61 -32.79 3.28 18.41
CA ALA A 61 -32.67 3.22 16.95
C ALA A 61 -32.75 4.60 16.26
N VAL A 62 -33.34 5.62 16.89
CA VAL A 62 -33.64 6.92 16.28
C VAL A 62 -32.82 8.04 16.94
N THR A 63 -31.50 7.91 16.95
CA THR A 63 -30.60 8.97 17.45
C THR A 63 -29.61 9.38 16.37
N ARG A 64 -29.45 10.69 16.15
CA ARG A 64 -28.49 11.26 15.18
C ARG A 64 -27.06 10.72 15.38
N ARG A 65 -26.64 10.55 16.64
CA ARG A 65 -25.32 10.01 17.02
C ARG A 65 -25.13 8.55 16.58
N ARG A 66 -26.18 7.71 16.69
CA ARG A 66 -26.14 6.30 16.24
C ARG A 66 -26.06 6.21 14.72
N PHE A 67 -26.80 7.05 14.00
CA PHE A 67 -26.71 7.13 12.54
C PHE A 67 -25.31 7.51 12.07
N LEU A 68 -24.73 8.58 12.63
CA LEU A 68 -23.38 9.02 12.27
C LEU A 68 -22.30 7.98 12.62
N ALA A 69 -22.43 7.31 13.77
CA ALA A 69 -21.51 6.25 14.17
C ALA A 69 -21.54 5.05 13.20
N LEU A 70 -22.74 4.62 12.76
CA LEU A 70 -22.90 3.53 11.80
C LEU A 70 -22.41 3.92 10.40
N MET A 71 -22.75 5.12 9.93
CA MET A 71 -22.28 5.63 8.63
C MET A 71 -20.74 5.75 8.62
N GLY A 72 -20.14 6.30 9.68
CA GLY A 72 -18.68 6.38 9.81
C GLY A 72 -18.01 5.02 9.84
N ALA A 73 -18.56 4.06 10.58
CA ALA A 73 -18.07 2.68 10.59
C ALA A 73 -18.15 2.04 9.20
N SER A 74 -19.29 2.19 8.50
CA SER A 74 -19.47 1.65 7.15
C SER A 74 -18.49 2.24 6.13
N ALA A 75 -18.21 3.54 6.22
CA ALA A 75 -17.25 4.21 5.36
C ALA A 75 -15.82 3.73 5.62
N ALA A 76 -15.45 3.52 6.88
CA ALA A 76 -14.15 2.97 7.25
C ALA A 76 -13.97 1.52 6.74
N PHE A 77 -15.00 0.68 6.84
CA PHE A 77 -14.96 -0.67 6.27
C PHE A 77 -14.84 -0.66 4.74
N ALA A 78 -15.58 0.21 4.06
CA ALA A 78 -15.48 0.37 2.61
C ALA A 78 -14.06 0.82 2.19
N ALA A 79 -13.46 1.74 2.93
CA ALA A 79 -12.10 2.20 2.67
C ALA A 79 -11.05 1.10 2.92
N ALA A 80 -11.25 0.25 3.95
CA ALA A 80 -10.36 -0.88 4.24
C ALA A 80 -10.41 -1.99 3.18
N GLY A 81 -11.50 -2.07 2.40
CA GLY A 81 -11.64 -3.03 1.29
C GLY A 81 -10.81 -2.69 0.05
N CYS A 82 -10.37 -1.43 -0.09
CA CYS A 82 -9.48 -1.00 -1.17
C CYS A 82 -8.02 -1.31 -0.81
N GLY A 83 -7.68 -2.60 -0.74
CA GLY A 83 -6.29 -3.03 -0.74
C GLY A 83 -5.72 -2.92 -2.14
N ASN A 84 -4.64 -2.17 -2.33
CA ASN A 84 -3.80 -2.34 -3.51
C ASN A 84 -3.27 -3.78 -3.46
N TYR A 85 -3.85 -4.68 -4.26
CA TYR A 85 -3.34 -6.03 -4.44
C TYR A 85 -1.94 -5.92 -5.07
N GLN A 86 -0.92 -6.00 -4.22
CA GLN A 86 0.50 -5.95 -4.61
C GLN A 86 1.06 -7.35 -4.84
N ASP A 87 0.28 -8.27 -5.41
CA ASP A 87 0.86 -9.53 -5.87
C ASP A 87 1.43 -9.35 -7.28
N LYS A 88 2.38 -8.43 -7.37
CA LYS A 88 3.24 -8.30 -8.54
C LYS A 88 4.38 -9.26 -8.26
N GLY A 89 4.21 -10.52 -8.66
CA GLY A 89 5.25 -11.54 -8.53
C GLY A 89 6.63 -10.98 -8.94
N THR A 90 7.70 -11.56 -8.38
CA THR A 90 9.06 -11.05 -8.59
C THR A 90 9.40 -10.91 -10.08
N ILE A 91 9.71 -9.68 -10.51
CA ILE A 91 10.15 -9.41 -11.88
C ILE A 91 11.64 -9.77 -11.97
N VAL A 92 11.95 -10.86 -12.68
CA VAL A 92 13.33 -11.31 -12.88
C VAL A 92 13.83 -10.82 -14.24
N PRO A 93 14.83 -9.92 -14.31
CA PRO A 93 15.39 -9.46 -15.56
C PRO A 93 16.38 -10.47 -16.15
N TYR A 94 16.73 -10.29 -17.42
CA TYR A 94 17.83 -11.00 -18.05
C TYR A 94 19.17 -10.61 -17.40
N ASN A 95 20.02 -11.60 -17.10
CA ASN A 95 21.41 -11.33 -16.68
C ASN A 95 22.24 -10.76 -17.84
N GLN A 96 22.07 -11.33 -19.04
CA GLN A 96 22.61 -10.82 -20.29
C GLN A 96 21.48 -10.84 -21.32
N LYS A 97 21.04 -9.66 -21.76
CA LYS A 97 19.90 -9.51 -22.65
C LYS A 97 20.38 -9.64 -24.11
N PRO A 98 19.79 -10.53 -24.93
CA PRO A 98 20.03 -10.54 -26.37
C PRO A 98 19.51 -9.26 -27.05
N GLU A 99 20.19 -8.81 -28.11
CA GLU A 99 19.80 -7.58 -28.83
C GLU A 99 18.47 -7.72 -29.59
N GLU A 100 18.17 -8.93 -30.08
CA GLU A 100 16.95 -9.21 -30.86
C GLU A 100 15.67 -9.20 -30.01
N VAL A 101 15.78 -9.33 -28.68
CA VAL A 101 14.62 -9.52 -27.79
C VAL A 101 14.20 -8.19 -27.19
N THR A 102 12.95 -7.78 -27.39
CA THR A 102 12.39 -6.56 -26.78
C THR A 102 11.23 -6.91 -25.86
N LEU A 103 11.40 -6.58 -24.57
CA LEU A 103 10.43 -6.96 -23.53
C LEU A 103 9.03 -6.44 -23.85
N GLY A 104 8.06 -7.34 -23.95
CA GLY A 104 6.66 -7.02 -24.22
C GLY A 104 6.27 -7.00 -25.69
N LEU A 105 7.23 -7.06 -26.62
CA LEU A 105 6.98 -7.24 -28.05
C LEU A 105 7.31 -8.68 -28.46
N PRO A 106 6.40 -9.37 -29.18
CA PRO A 106 6.67 -10.72 -29.66
C PRO A 106 7.59 -10.73 -30.88
N ASN A 107 8.51 -11.68 -30.91
CA ASN A 107 9.37 -11.96 -32.07
C ASN A 107 8.79 -13.09 -32.92
N TYR A 108 9.03 -13.04 -34.22
CA TYR A 108 8.60 -14.07 -35.17
C TYR A 108 9.81 -14.75 -35.79
N TYR A 109 9.91 -16.06 -35.62
CA TYR A 109 10.97 -16.87 -36.22
C TYR A 109 10.39 -17.75 -37.31
N ALA A 110 11.01 -17.73 -38.49
CA ALA A 110 10.71 -18.68 -39.55
C ALA A 110 11.37 -20.02 -39.20
N SER A 111 10.58 -21.09 -39.16
CA SER A 111 11.04 -22.44 -38.85
C SER A 111 10.30 -23.47 -39.70
N THR A 112 10.62 -24.74 -39.53
CA THR A 112 9.97 -25.85 -40.24
C THR A 112 9.39 -26.84 -39.23
N CYS A 113 8.16 -27.30 -39.50
CA CYS A 113 7.50 -28.30 -38.67
C CYS A 113 7.87 -29.70 -39.13
N THR A 114 8.55 -30.48 -38.29
CA THR A 114 8.97 -31.86 -38.58
C THR A 114 7.99 -32.91 -38.07
N GLY A 115 6.76 -32.53 -37.71
CA GLY A 115 5.72 -33.46 -37.26
C GLY A 115 5.20 -34.39 -38.36
N CYS A 116 5.46 -34.06 -39.63
CA CYS A 116 5.17 -34.90 -40.79
C CYS A 116 6.35 -34.85 -41.78
N THR A 117 6.37 -35.77 -42.74
CA THR A 117 7.40 -35.85 -43.79
C THR A 117 7.46 -34.63 -44.72
N SER A 118 6.41 -33.79 -44.71
CA SER A 118 6.27 -32.66 -45.63
C SER A 118 7.00 -31.39 -45.19
N ALA A 119 7.61 -31.38 -43.99
CA ALA A 119 8.42 -30.26 -43.48
C ALA A 119 7.78 -28.86 -43.68
N CYS A 120 6.51 -28.70 -43.30
CA CYS A 120 5.73 -27.49 -43.54
C CYS A 120 6.42 -26.24 -42.97
N GLY A 121 6.37 -25.13 -43.71
CA GLY A 121 6.94 -23.87 -43.26
C GLY A 121 6.05 -23.22 -42.21
N ILE A 122 6.64 -22.88 -41.07
CA ILE A 122 5.91 -22.28 -39.96
C ILE A 122 6.56 -20.97 -39.50
N LEU A 123 5.72 -20.07 -39.01
CA LEU A 123 6.10 -18.84 -38.35
C LEU A 123 5.79 -19.00 -36.86
N VAL A 124 6.83 -19.03 -36.03
CA VAL A 124 6.69 -19.21 -34.59
C VAL A 124 6.71 -17.84 -33.92
N LYS A 125 5.57 -17.47 -33.33
CA LYS A 125 5.48 -16.31 -32.45
C LYS A 125 6.05 -16.67 -31.09
N THR A 126 7.12 -16.00 -30.70
CA THR A 126 7.79 -16.17 -29.42
C THR A 126 7.67 -14.92 -28.58
N ARG A 127 7.67 -15.08 -27.26
CA ARG A 127 7.76 -14.00 -26.29
C ARG A 127 8.88 -14.33 -25.35
N GLU A 128 9.91 -13.48 -25.31
CA GLU A 128 11.06 -13.66 -24.41
C GLU A 128 11.74 -15.05 -24.55
N GLY A 129 11.69 -15.64 -25.75
CA GLY A 129 12.19 -16.99 -26.05
C GLY A 129 11.18 -18.13 -25.86
N ARG A 130 10.00 -17.86 -25.28
CA ARG A 130 8.92 -18.83 -25.13
C ARG A 130 7.99 -18.84 -26.36
N PRO A 131 7.84 -19.96 -27.09
CA PRO A 131 6.84 -20.07 -28.13
C PRO A 131 5.43 -19.94 -27.55
N ILE A 132 4.62 -19.03 -28.12
CA ILE A 132 3.23 -18.81 -27.69
C ILE A 132 2.20 -19.22 -28.74
N LYS A 133 2.58 -19.19 -30.02
CA LYS A 133 1.70 -19.52 -31.14
C LYS A 133 2.54 -19.92 -32.36
N VAL A 134 2.01 -20.85 -33.14
CA VAL A 134 2.58 -21.30 -34.42
C VAL A 134 1.56 -20.99 -35.50
N ASP A 135 1.99 -20.27 -36.53
CA ASP A 135 1.22 -19.97 -37.75
C ASP A 135 1.94 -20.56 -38.97
N GLY A 136 1.25 -20.67 -40.11
CA GLY A 136 1.88 -21.06 -41.37
C GLY A 136 2.70 -19.91 -41.96
N ASN A 137 3.84 -20.23 -42.59
CA ASN A 137 4.64 -19.23 -43.28
C ASN A 137 4.11 -19.01 -44.71
N PRO A 138 3.60 -17.81 -45.05
CA PRO A 138 3.08 -17.54 -46.40
C PRO A 138 4.14 -17.56 -47.50
N ASP A 139 5.42 -17.36 -47.15
CA ASP A 139 6.53 -17.38 -48.10
C ASP A 139 7.07 -18.81 -48.35
N HIS A 140 6.56 -19.79 -47.60
CA HIS A 140 6.94 -21.19 -47.78
C HIS A 140 5.96 -21.88 -48.76
N PRO A 141 6.45 -22.67 -49.73
CA PRO A 141 5.62 -23.25 -50.78
C PRO A 141 4.62 -24.33 -50.30
N VAL A 142 4.76 -24.79 -49.06
CA VAL A 142 3.98 -25.86 -48.40
C VAL A 142 3.50 -25.39 -47.04
#